data_AF-A0A6I9Y0B6-F1
#
_entry.id   AF-A0A6I9Y0B6-F1
#
_cell.length_a   1.000
_cell.length_b   1.000
_cell.length_c   1.000
_cell.angle_alpha   90.00
_cell.angle_beta   90.00
_cell.angle_gamma   90.00
#
_symmetry.space_group_name_H-M   'P 1'
#
loop_
_entity.id
_entity.type
_entity.pdbx_description
1 polymer ?
#
loop_
_entity_poly.entity_id
_entity_poly.type
_entity_poly.pdbx_seq_one_letter_code
_entity_poly.pdbx_strand_id
1 'polypeptide(L)'
;MRLNFQNRPGSSMNQSVVVSKAKKTITYYITTSSNQTTAILFDCKNGYVCYKLSGHSNCYLKRMNAQDQDAAQASFNLSKHKVSACNSLA
;
A
#
# COMPACT_ATOMS: atom_id res chain seq x y z
N MET A 1 -4.28 12.49 6.90
CA MET A 1 -3.27 11.69 7.64
C MET A 1 -2.08 11.48 6.73
N ARG A 2 -0.86 11.84 7.16
CA ARG A 2 0.39 11.59 6.42
C ARG A 2 1.19 10.56 7.22
N LEU A 3 1.42 9.38 6.65
CA LEU A 3 2.25 8.36 7.27
C LEU A 3 3.71 8.61 6.88
N ASN A 4 4.48 9.14 7.83
CA ASN A 4 5.93 9.22 7.68
C ASN A 4 6.53 7.95 8.27
N PHE A 5 6.87 7.00 7.40
CA PHE A 5 7.77 5.92 7.77
C PHE A 5 9.14 6.55 8.00
N GLN A 6 9.58 6.58 9.26
CA GLN A 6 10.90 7.13 9.59
C GLN A 6 11.98 6.23 9.00
N ASN A 7 12.39 6.54 7.77
CA ASN A 7 13.58 5.96 7.18
C ASN A 7 14.78 6.62 7.87
N ARG A 8 15.26 6.02 8.95
CA ARG A 8 16.51 6.47 9.60
C ARG A 8 17.60 6.41 8.52
N PRO A 9 18.41 7.46 8.31
CA PRO A 9 19.51 7.40 7.35
C PRO A 9 20.40 6.18 7.65
N GLY A 10 20.50 5.23 6.71
CA GLY A 10 21.21 3.96 6.88
C GLY A 10 20.36 2.73 7.25
N SER A 11 19.05 2.88 7.48
CA SER A 11 18.13 1.76 7.72
C SER A 11 17.55 1.23 6.40
N SER A 12 17.89 0.02 5.98
CA SER A 12 17.18 -0.64 4.87
C SER A 12 15.76 -0.99 5.32
N MET A 13 14.74 -0.31 4.78
CA MET A 13 13.35 -0.76 4.91
C MET A 13 13.09 -1.84 3.88
N ASN A 14 12.65 -3.01 4.33
CA ASN A 14 12.21 -4.07 3.43
C ASN A 14 10.77 -3.79 3.03
N GLN A 15 10.56 -3.63 1.72
CA GLN A 15 9.25 -3.35 1.15
C GLN A 15 8.87 -4.46 0.19
N SER A 16 7.65 -4.97 0.32
CA SER A 16 7.09 -5.94 -0.63
C SER A 16 5.67 -5.56 -1.01
N VAL A 17 5.25 -6.01 -2.20
CA VAL A 17 3.97 -5.65 -2.80
C VAL A 17 3.25 -6.92 -3.22
N VAL A 18 1.99 -7.06 -2.83
CA VAL A 18 1.11 -8.14 -3.25
C VAL A 18 -0.04 -7.55 -4.05
N VAL A 19 -0.22 -8.02 -5.28
CA VAL A 19 -1.32 -7.61 -6.15
C VAL A 19 -2.27 -8.79 -6.34
N SER A 20 -3.55 -8.60 -6.04
CA SER A 20 -4.59 -9.60 -6.30
C SER A 20 -5.57 -9.07 -7.32
N LYS A 21 -5.52 -9.61 -8.54
CA LYS A 21 -6.47 -9.23 -9.60
C LYS A 21 -7.89 -9.65 -9.28
N ALA A 22 -8.07 -10.89 -8.82
CA ALA A 22 -9.37 -11.43 -8.45
C ALA A 22 -10.08 -10.62 -7.34
N LYS A 23 -9.31 -10.12 -6.36
CA LYS A 23 -9.86 -9.30 -5.26
C LYS A 23 -9.87 -7.81 -5.57
N LYS A 24 -9.24 -7.39 -6.67
CA LYS A 24 -8.98 -5.98 -7.01
C LYS A 24 -8.28 -5.22 -5.88
N THR A 25 -7.25 -5.84 -5.29
CA THR A 25 -6.52 -5.24 -4.16
C THR A 25 -5.02 -5.17 -4.41
N ILE A 26 -4.38 -4.17 -3.82
CA ILE A 26 -2.92 -4.03 -3.74
C ILE A 26 -2.54 -3.89 -2.27
N THR A 27 -1.52 -4.61 -1.82
CA THR A 27 -1.07 -4.56 -0.42
C THR A 27 0.42 -4.33 -0.35
N TYR A 28 0.83 -3.26 0.32
CA TYR A 28 2.23 -2.99 0.66
C TYR A 28 2.52 -3.51 2.05
N TYR A 29 3.64 -4.20 2.20
CA TYR A 29 4.24 -4.49 3.49
C TYR A 29 5.53 -3.71 3.62
N ILE A 30 5.65 -2.96 4.70
CA ILE A 30 6.85 -2.19 5.04
C ILE A 30 7.35 -2.73 6.37
N THR A 31 8.51 -3.38 6.34
CA THR A 31 9.16 -3.97 7.51
C THR A 31 10.40 -3.14 7.86
N THR A 32 10.44 -2.64 9.09
CA THR A 32 11.58 -1.91 9.64
C THR A 32 12.67 -2.87 10.11
N SER A 33 13.87 -2.34 10.39
CA SER A 33 14.98 -3.10 10.99
C SER A 33 14.66 -3.67 12.38
N SER A 34 13.67 -3.10 13.08
CA SER A 34 13.15 -3.61 14.35
C SER A 34 12.09 -4.71 14.20
N ASN A 35 11.96 -5.31 13.00
CA ASN A 35 10.96 -6.33 12.66
C ASN A 35 9.50 -5.88 12.87
N GLN A 36 9.23 -4.58 12.79
CA GLN A 36 7.87 -4.06 12.80
C GLN A 36 7.34 -3.97 11.38
N THR A 37 6.22 -4.63 11.10
CA THR A 37 5.61 -4.66 9.76
C THR A 37 4.30 -3.88 9.76
N THR A 38 4.25 -2.85 8.93
CA THR A 38 3.01 -2.12 8.60
C THR A 38 2.45 -2.65 7.28
N ALA A 39 1.13 -2.75 7.17
CA ALA A 39 0.44 -3.09 5.93
C ALA A 39 -0.42 -1.92 5.43
N ILE A 40 -0.36 -1.64 4.13
CA ILE A 40 -1.22 -0.65 3.46
C ILE A 40 -1.99 -1.40 2.38
N LEU A 41 -3.30 -1.54 2.56
CA LEU A 41 -4.18 -2.22 1.60
C LEU A 41 -5.01 -1.20 0.83
N PHE A 42 -4.87 -1.20 -0.48
CA PHE A 42 -5.72 -0.49 -1.41
C PHE A 42 -6.81 -1.45 -1.91
N ASP A 43 -8.05 -1.20 -1.51
CA ASP A 43 -9.25 -1.84 -2.06
C ASP A 43 -9.75 -1.01 -3.24
N CYS A 44 -9.30 -1.38 -4.44
CA CYS A 44 -9.67 -0.68 -5.66
C CYS A 44 -11.13 -0.89 -6.03
N LYS A 45 -11.73 -2.01 -5.62
CA LYS A 45 -13.14 -2.32 -5.91
C LYS A 45 -14.05 -1.33 -5.19
N ASN A 46 -13.77 -1.06 -3.92
CA ASN A 46 -14.62 -0.23 -3.08
C ASN A 46 -14.09 1.22 -2.92
N GLY A 47 -12.87 1.51 -3.39
CA GLY A 47 -12.28 2.85 -3.36
C GLY A 47 -11.78 3.27 -1.97
N TYR A 48 -11.26 2.32 -1.18
CA TYR A 48 -10.75 2.57 0.17
C TYR A 48 -9.31 2.14 0.35
N VAL A 49 -8.56 2.89 1.16
CA VAL A 49 -7.25 2.50 1.66
C VAL A 49 -7.32 2.22 3.16
N CYS A 50 -6.71 1.11 3.57
CA CYS A 50 -6.67 0.60 4.93
C CYS A 50 -5.21 0.57 5.41
N TYR A 51 -4.91 1.34 6.45
CA TYR A 51 -3.57 1.44 7.03
C TYR A 51 -3.51 0.67 8.35
N LYS A 52 -2.77 -0.44 8.36
CA LYS A 52 -2.60 -1.31 9.54
C LYS A 52 -1.17 -1.18 10.06
N LEU A 53 -1.01 -0.49 11.19
CA LEU A 53 0.27 -0.35 11.87
C LEU A 53 0.70 -1.67 12.53
N SER A 54 2.02 -1.86 12.67
CA SER A 54 2.59 -2.99 13.39
C SER A 54 2.04 -3.09 14.81
N GLY A 55 1.65 -4.29 15.24
CA GLY A 55 1.09 -4.54 16.57
C GLY A 55 -0.40 -4.19 16.74
N HIS A 56 -1.04 -3.56 15.75
CA HIS A 56 -2.49 -3.31 15.77
C HIS A 56 -3.25 -4.41 15.03
N SER A 57 -4.37 -4.88 15.59
CA SER A 57 -5.28 -5.81 14.90
C SER A 57 -6.12 -5.10 13.83
N ASN A 58 -6.49 -3.85 14.10
CA ASN A 58 -7.38 -3.03 13.30
C ASN A 58 -6.59 -2.15 12.33
N CYS A 59 -7.26 -1.66 11.29
CA CYS A 59 -6.69 -0.66 10.39
C CYS A 59 -7.50 0.63 10.40
N TYR A 60 -6.84 1.74 10.13
CA TYR A 60 -7.51 3.00 9.83
C TYR A 60 -7.98 2.99 8.37
N LEU A 61 -9.30 3.05 8.17
CA LEU A 61 -9.92 3.05 6.86
C LEU A 61 -10.18 4.48 6.40
N LYS A 62 -9.77 4.79 5.16
CA LYS A 62 -9.95 6.09 4.53
C LYS A 62 -10.47 5.89 3.11
N ARG A 63 -11.44 6.71 2.68
CA ARG A 63 -11.84 6.76 1.27
C ARG A 63 -10.70 7.35 0.44
N MET A 64 -10.36 6.69 -0.67
CA MET A 64 -9.28 7.15 -1.54
C MET A 64 -9.65 8.48 -2.19
N ASN A 65 -8.72 9.43 -2.21
CA ASN A 65 -8.75 10.57 -3.10
C ASN A 65 -7.91 10.30 -4.36
N ALA A 66 -7.88 11.24 -5.31
CA ALA A 66 -7.09 11.10 -6.55
C ALA A 66 -5.61 10.79 -6.28
N GLN A 67 -5.00 11.44 -5.29
CA GLN A 67 -3.61 11.20 -4.91
C GLN A 67 -3.39 9.78 -4.36
N ASP A 68 -4.32 9.22 -3.59
CA ASP A 68 -4.24 7.84 -3.12
C ASP A 68 -4.35 6.85 -4.29
N GLN A 69 -5.19 7.16 -5.28
CA GLN A 69 -5.32 6.36 -6.50
C GLN A 69 -4.04 6.42 -7.35
N ASP A 70 -3.43 7.60 -7.49
CA ASP A 70 -2.15 7.78 -8.18
C ASP A 70 -0.97 7.13 -7.43
N ALA A 71 -1.00 7.09 -6.09
CA ALA A 71 -0.01 6.36 -5.31
C ALA A 71 -0.14 4.84 -5.54
N ALA A 72 -1.37 4.32 -5.54
CA ALA A 72 -1.62 2.92 -5.90
C ALA A 72 -1.13 2.61 -7.33
N GLN A 73 -1.25 3.60 -8.23
CA GLN A 73 -0.78 3.52 -9.61
C GLN A 73 0.73 3.39 -9.75
N ALA A 74 1.46 4.33 -9.16
CA ALA A 74 2.91 4.45 -9.33
C ALA A 74 3.63 3.18 -8.85
N SER A 75 3.15 2.62 -7.75
CA SER A 75 3.74 1.43 -7.16
C SER A 75 3.39 0.13 -7.92
N PHE A 76 2.30 0.09 -8.68
CA PHE A 76 2.03 -0.99 -9.64
C PHE A 76 2.94 -0.93 -10.88
N ASN A 77 3.22 0.27 -11.39
CA ASN A 77 4.11 0.46 -12.55
C ASN A 77 5.56 -0.02 -12.30
N LEU A 78 6.04 0.04 -11.04
CA LEU A 78 7.32 -0.54 -10.61
C LEU A 78 7.36 -2.08 -10.72
N SER A 79 6.20 -2.75 -10.86
CA SER A 79 6.07 -4.21 -11.00
C SER A 79 5.99 -4.71 -12.47
N LYS A 80 6.51 -3.95 -13.44
CA LYS A 80 6.47 -4.23 -14.91
C LYS A 80 5.10 -4.21 -15.60
N HIS A 81 4.01 -3.93 -14.92
CA HIS A 81 2.69 -3.82 -15.55
C HIS A 81 2.27 -2.34 -15.74
N LYS A 82 2.32 -1.85 -16.98
CA LYS A 82 1.91 -0.49 -17.38
C LYS A 82 0.42 -0.41 -17.69
N VAL A 83 -0.44 -0.41 -16.67
CA VAL A 83 -1.85 0.02 -16.81
C VAL A 83 -2.28 0.60 -15.47
N SER A 84 -3.33 1.43 -15.48
CA SER A 84 -3.84 2.06 -14.29
C SER A 84 -4.20 1.03 -13.19
N ALA A 85 -3.49 0.83 -12.09
CA ALA A 85 -3.62 -0.33 -11.18
C ALA A 85 -5.07 -0.56 -10.74
N CYS A 86 -5.74 0.42 -10.12
CA CYS A 86 -7.14 0.26 -9.74
C CYS A 86 -8.11 0.23 -10.94
N ASN A 87 -7.82 0.94 -12.03
CA ASN A 87 -8.70 0.98 -13.22
C ASN A 87 -8.46 -0.20 -14.19
N SER A 88 -7.35 -0.93 -14.04
CA SER A 88 -6.93 -2.10 -14.82
C SER A 88 -7.34 -3.42 -14.17
N LEU A 89 -7.76 -3.32 -12.92
CA LEU A 89 -8.46 -4.37 -12.19
C LEU A 89 -9.97 -4.32 -12.45
N ALA A 90 -10.46 -3.34 -13.22
CA ALA A 90 -11.87 -3.20 -13.61
C ALA A 90 -12.31 -4.39 -14.47
#